data_AF-A0A2Z2KH91-F1
#
_entry.id   AF-A0A2Z2KH91-F1
#
_cell.length_a   1.000
_cell.length_b   1.000
_cell.length_c   1.000
_cell.angle_alpha   90.00
_cell.angle_beta   90.00
_cell.angle_gamma   90.00
#
_symmetry.space_group_name_H-M   'P 1'
#
loop_
_entity.id
_entity.type
_entity.pdbx_description
1 polymer ?
#
loop_
_entity_poly.entity_id
_entity_poly.type
_entity_poly.pdbx_seq_one_letter_code
_entity_poly.pdbx_strand_id
1 'polypeptide(L)'
;MKAKITGVDLISYKPNTKKSLLTNMWKFRALYVIALPGILYFIIFKYVPLAGSVIAFQNYNIFKGFTGSEWVGFEHFRTMFQYQDFGRILSNTILLGLYDLIFAFPAPIVLALLLNEIRLVFYKRFLQTVVYMPHFLSWVIVSGIALGILSPGTGIVNQVLQAFGFEPIYFLGENSYIRTILISSGIWRDSGYGTIIYLAALAGINPDLYEASEVDGAGRWKQTMAITLPSLIPTIMILFLLHIGRFLDLGFERVWVFLNALNTGNGEILDTYIYKAGLLSQQYSYTTAVGLFKSVVGLILVLIGNILSKKTTGESLY
;
A
#
# COMPACT_ATOMS: atom_id res chain seq x y z
N MET A 1 -45.82 -48.75 32.03
CA MET A 1 -44.44 -49.25 31.91
C MET A 1 -43.52 -48.06 31.65
N LYS A 2 -42.98 -47.42 32.70
CA LYS A 2 -42.06 -46.27 32.58
C LYS A 2 -40.63 -46.81 32.61
N ALA A 3 -39.95 -46.84 31.46
CA ALA A 3 -38.54 -47.20 31.40
C ALA A 3 -37.69 -46.06 31.97
N LYS A 4 -37.03 -46.33 33.11
CA LYS A 4 -35.96 -45.50 33.68
C LYS A 4 -34.77 -45.59 32.72
N ILE A 5 -34.46 -44.50 32.03
CA ILE A 5 -33.16 -44.31 31.39
C ILE A 5 -32.17 -44.05 32.54
N THR A 6 -31.43 -45.07 32.94
CA THR A 6 -30.34 -44.99 33.90
C THR A 6 -29.18 -44.22 33.29
N GLY A 7 -28.54 -43.38 34.12
CA GLY A 7 -27.59 -42.35 33.75
C GLY A 7 -26.60 -42.73 32.65
N VAL A 8 -26.62 -41.93 31.59
CA VAL A 8 -25.44 -41.73 30.76
C VAL A 8 -24.40 -41.12 31.69
N ASP A 9 -23.37 -41.88 32.03
CA ASP A 9 -22.15 -41.35 32.63
C ASP A 9 -21.63 -40.27 31.66
N LEU A 10 -21.96 -39.01 31.97
CA LEU A 10 -21.33 -37.87 31.36
C LEU A 10 -19.87 -37.96 31.76
N ILE A 11 -19.03 -38.46 30.85
CA ILE A 11 -17.58 -38.42 30.96
C ILE A 11 -17.22 -36.93 31.10
N SER A 12 -17.13 -36.48 32.35
CA SER A 12 -16.58 -35.18 32.70
C SER A 12 -15.13 -35.20 32.27
N TYR A 13 -14.84 -34.64 31.10
CA TYR A 13 -13.49 -34.33 30.70
C TYR A 13 -12.93 -33.31 31.69
N LYS A 14 -12.25 -33.79 32.72
CA LYS A 14 -11.38 -32.96 33.55
C LYS A 14 -10.08 -32.80 32.76
N PRO A 15 -9.77 -31.63 32.16
CA PRO A 15 -8.46 -31.41 31.57
C PRO A 15 -7.41 -31.55 32.67
N ASN A 16 -6.65 -32.65 32.61
CA ASN A 16 -5.62 -32.93 33.58
C ASN A 16 -4.44 -31.98 33.34
N THR A 17 -4.35 -30.98 34.22
CA THR A 17 -3.18 -30.29 34.77
C THR A 17 -1.99 -29.99 33.85
N LYS A 18 -1.75 -28.67 33.67
CA LYS A 18 -0.45 -28.00 33.49
C LYS A 18 0.70 -28.88 32.99
N LYS A 19 0.69 -29.26 31.72
CA LYS A 19 1.94 -29.70 31.06
C LYS A 19 2.95 -28.55 31.17
N SER A 20 4.12 -28.80 31.74
CA SER A 20 5.21 -27.83 31.80
C SER A 20 5.49 -27.30 30.40
N LEU A 21 5.60 -25.97 30.25
CA LEU A 21 5.86 -25.31 28.97
C LEU A 21 7.06 -25.94 28.25
N LEU A 22 8.08 -26.34 29.01
CA LEU A 22 9.29 -27.01 28.51
C LEU A 22 8.98 -28.37 27.86
N THR A 23 8.05 -29.15 28.41
CA THR A 23 7.65 -30.45 27.85
C THR A 23 6.90 -30.28 26.55
N ASN A 24 6.05 -29.24 26.44
CA ASN A 24 5.39 -28.90 25.18
C ASN A 24 6.39 -28.36 24.14
N MET A 25 7.33 -27.50 24.55
CA MET A 25 8.39 -26.98 23.66
C MET A 25 9.26 -28.11 23.10
N TRP A 26 9.63 -29.09 23.93
CA TRP A 26 10.39 -30.25 23.47
C TRP A 26 9.59 -31.13 22.51
N LYS A 27 8.29 -31.34 22.80
CA LYS A 27 7.38 -32.09 21.91
C LYS A 27 7.28 -31.46 20.52
N PHE A 28 7.25 -30.12 20.44
CA PHE A 28 7.12 -29.36 19.19
C PHE A 28 8.45 -28.78 18.67
N ARG A 29 9.59 -29.28 19.14
CA ARG A 29 10.93 -28.73 18.81
C ARG A 29 11.19 -28.56 17.32
N ALA A 30 10.70 -29.48 16.48
CA ALA A 30 10.86 -29.39 15.03
C ALA A 30 10.14 -28.16 14.44
N LEU A 31 8.96 -27.81 14.94
CA LEU A 31 8.23 -26.60 14.51
C LEU A 31 8.99 -25.33 14.90
N TYR A 32 9.58 -25.30 16.10
CA TYR A 32 10.42 -24.17 16.53
C TYR A 32 11.69 -24.02 15.69
N VAL A 33 12.35 -25.13 15.33
CA VAL A 33 13.54 -25.10 14.46
C VAL A 33 13.19 -24.58 13.07
N ILE A 34 12.04 -24.98 12.50
CA ILE A 34 11.57 -24.48 11.20
C ILE A 34 11.20 -23.00 11.27
N ALA A 35 10.63 -22.53 12.39
CA ALA A 35 10.28 -21.12 12.58
C ALA A 35 11.51 -20.22 12.87
N LEU A 36 12.61 -20.79 13.36
CA LEU A 36 13.78 -20.05 13.85
C LEU A 36 14.38 -19.10 12.79
N PRO A 37 14.61 -19.50 11.52
CA PRO A 37 15.15 -18.58 10.52
C PRO A 37 14.25 -17.36 10.27
N GLY A 38 12.93 -17.55 10.26
CA GLY A 38 11.96 -16.46 10.11
C GLY A 38 11.98 -15.51 11.31
N ILE A 39 11.99 -16.06 12.53
CA ILE A 39 12.08 -15.25 13.77
C ILE A 39 13.38 -14.44 13.79
N LEU A 40 14.52 -15.08 13.48
CA LEU A 40 15.83 -14.41 13.43
C LEU A 40 15.84 -13.29 12.39
N TYR A 41 15.25 -13.52 11.21
CA TYR A 41 15.10 -12.49 10.19
C TYR A 41 14.36 -11.25 10.72
N PHE A 42 13.22 -11.43 11.39
CA PHE A 42 12.48 -10.31 11.98
C PHE A 42 13.28 -9.59 13.07
N ILE A 43 13.96 -10.33 13.95
CA ILE A 43 14.77 -9.73 15.01
C ILE A 43 15.88 -8.86 14.40
N ILE A 44 16.67 -9.42 13.49
CA ILE A 44 17.86 -8.78 12.93
C ILE A 44 17.49 -7.63 11.98
N PHE A 45 16.51 -7.82 11.09
CA PHE A 45 16.23 -6.88 10.01
C PHE A 45 15.02 -5.96 10.25
N LYS A 46 14.23 -6.19 11.31
CA LYS A 46 13.10 -5.33 11.67
C LYS A 46 13.23 -4.73 13.07
N TYR A 47 13.39 -5.54 14.10
CA TYR A 47 13.41 -5.06 15.49
C TYR A 47 14.71 -4.35 15.87
N VAL A 48 15.88 -4.83 15.41
CA VAL A 48 17.16 -4.14 15.65
C VAL A 48 17.21 -2.76 14.99
N PRO A 49 16.88 -2.57 13.70
CA PRO A 49 16.76 -1.24 13.11
C PRO A 49 15.74 -0.34 13.81
N LEU A 50 14.61 -0.91 14.25
CA LEU A 50 13.61 -0.18 15.02
C LEU A 50 14.16 0.35 16.35
N ALA A 51 14.96 -0.44 17.07
CA ALA A 51 15.65 0.01 18.26
C ALA A 51 16.68 1.11 17.95
N GLY A 52 17.33 1.03 16.78
CA GLY A 52 18.25 2.05 16.26
C GLY A 52 17.59 3.41 16.03
N SER A 53 16.26 3.48 15.89
CA SER A 53 15.51 4.74 15.78
C SER A 53 15.67 5.65 17.00
N VAL A 54 16.26 5.16 18.11
CA VAL A 54 16.69 5.96 19.27
C VAL A 54 17.55 7.17 18.87
N ILE A 55 18.26 7.11 17.74
CA ILE A 55 19.09 8.23 17.26
C ILE A 55 18.27 9.48 16.92
N ALA A 56 16.95 9.36 16.72
CA ALA A 56 16.06 10.51 16.57
C ALA A 56 16.06 11.44 17.80
N PHE A 57 16.51 10.95 18.95
CA PHE A 57 16.59 11.70 20.21
C PHE A 57 18.02 12.06 20.60
N GLN A 58 18.99 11.79 19.72
CA GLN A 58 20.42 11.99 19.98
C GLN A 58 21.06 12.88 18.92
N ASN A 59 22.13 13.56 19.27
CA ASN A 59 23.08 14.09 18.29
C ASN A 59 24.05 12.96 17.89
N TYR A 60 23.52 11.99 17.12
CA TYR A 60 24.21 10.77 16.76
C TYR A 60 25.50 11.04 15.97
N ASN A 61 26.59 10.47 16.47
CA ASN A 61 27.87 10.42 15.79
C ASN A 61 28.26 8.96 15.56
N ILE A 62 28.49 8.60 14.29
CA ILE A 62 28.82 7.22 13.89
C ILE A 62 30.01 6.66 14.68
N PHE A 63 31.04 7.47 14.94
CA PHE A 63 32.23 7.03 15.65
C PHE A 63 32.02 6.82 17.16
N LYS A 64 31.06 7.56 17.76
CA LYS A 64 30.72 7.41 19.18
C LYS A 64 29.67 6.33 19.43
N GLY A 65 28.96 5.90 18.39
CA GLY A 65 27.87 4.93 18.48
C GLY A 65 26.67 5.43 19.30
N PHE A 66 25.73 4.52 19.58
CA PHE A 66 24.48 4.86 20.27
C PHE A 66 24.67 5.30 21.73
N THR A 67 25.64 4.74 22.45
CA THR A 67 25.85 5.02 23.88
C THR A 67 26.73 6.23 24.16
N GLY A 68 27.60 6.60 23.20
CA GLY A 68 28.50 7.76 23.34
C GLY A 68 27.97 9.05 22.70
N SER A 69 26.84 8.98 21.99
CA SER A 69 26.21 10.15 21.37
C SER A 69 25.38 10.94 22.39
N GLU A 70 25.41 12.27 22.27
CA GLU A 70 24.72 13.16 23.20
C GLU A 70 23.20 13.05 23.05
N TRP A 71 22.48 12.98 24.17
CA TRP A 71 21.02 12.95 24.17
C TRP A 71 20.45 14.37 24.10
N VAL A 72 19.73 14.68 23.02
CA VAL A 72 19.15 16.01 22.76
C VAL A 72 17.62 16.03 22.85
N GLY A 73 17.00 14.90 23.20
CA GLY A 73 15.54 14.80 23.37
C GLY A 73 14.80 15.12 22.08
N PHE A 74 13.90 16.12 22.11
CA PHE A 74 13.02 16.45 20.98
C PHE A 74 13.57 17.55 20.05
N GLU A 75 14.86 17.89 20.14
CA GLU A 75 15.47 18.95 19.33
C GLU A 75 15.23 18.75 17.82
N HIS A 76 15.50 17.55 17.30
CA HIS A 76 15.31 17.23 15.88
C HIS A 76 13.86 17.38 15.41
N PHE A 77 12.89 17.04 16.27
CA PHE A 77 11.47 17.22 15.97
C PHE A 77 11.10 18.70 15.90
N ARG A 78 11.63 19.53 16.81
CA ARG A 78 11.44 20.98 16.76
C ARG A 78 12.04 21.58 15.49
N THR A 79 13.26 21.18 15.14
CA THR A 79 13.94 21.62 13.91
C THR A 79 13.15 21.23 12.67
N MET A 80 12.56 20.03 12.65
CA MET A 80 11.69 19.57 11.55
C MET A 80 10.48 20.50 11.37
N PHE A 81 9.76 20.85 12.44
CA PHE A 81 8.60 21.75 12.34
C PHE A 81 8.98 23.20 12.01
N GLN A 82 10.22 23.61 12.27
CA GLN A 82 10.74 24.94 11.93
C GLN A 82 11.33 25.01 10.52
N TYR A 83 11.55 23.87 9.86
CA TYR A 83 12.09 23.83 8.52
C TYR A 83 11.08 24.38 7.50
N GLN A 84 11.50 25.40 6.76
CA GLN A 84 10.62 26.18 5.87
C GLN A 84 9.88 25.30 4.85
N ASP A 85 10.53 24.28 4.30
CA ASP A 85 9.93 23.42 3.27
C ASP A 85 9.17 22.23 3.86
N PHE A 86 9.23 21.97 5.17
CA PHE A 86 8.60 20.80 5.78
C PHE A 86 7.09 20.75 5.51
N GLY A 87 6.39 21.88 5.70
CA GLY A 87 4.95 21.96 5.45
C GLY A 87 4.58 21.66 3.99
N ARG A 88 5.40 22.10 3.04
CA ARG A 88 5.22 21.82 1.61
C ARG A 88 5.43 20.34 1.31
N ILE A 89 6.51 19.74 1.82
CA ILE A 89 6.85 18.33 1.61
C ILE A 89 5.79 17.41 2.25
N LEU A 90 5.33 17.76 3.45
CA LEU A 90 4.24 17.06 4.13
C LEU A 90 2.94 17.15 3.32
N SER A 91 2.59 18.34 2.83
CA SER A 91 1.42 18.56 1.98
C SER A 91 1.51 17.75 0.68
N ASN A 92 2.66 17.74 0.00
CA ASN A 92 2.87 16.90 -1.19
C ASN A 92 2.67 15.41 -0.89
N THR A 93 3.20 14.93 0.23
CA THR A 93 3.05 13.53 0.67
C THR A 93 1.59 13.18 0.92
N ILE A 94 0.85 14.05 1.63
CA ILE A 94 -0.57 13.83 1.91
C ILE A 94 -1.41 13.91 0.62
N LEU A 95 -1.15 14.89 -0.24
CA LEU A 95 -1.90 15.09 -1.48
C LEU A 95 -1.68 13.94 -2.47
N LEU A 96 -0.45 13.47 -2.61
CA LEU A 96 -0.17 12.30 -3.43
C LEU A 96 -0.81 11.04 -2.84
N GLY A 97 -0.77 10.84 -1.52
CA GLY A 97 -1.48 9.73 -0.88
C GLY A 97 -2.99 9.81 -1.08
N LEU A 98 -3.57 11.00 -1.02
CA LEU A 98 -4.98 11.22 -1.29
C LEU A 98 -5.33 10.94 -2.75
N TYR A 99 -4.50 11.38 -3.70
CA TYR A 99 -4.71 11.07 -5.12
C TYR A 99 -4.54 9.58 -5.42
N ASP A 100 -3.60 8.91 -4.78
CA ASP A 100 -3.43 7.46 -4.91
C ASP A 100 -4.67 6.74 -4.37
N LEU A 101 -5.20 7.17 -3.21
CA LEU A 101 -6.43 6.63 -2.62
C LEU A 101 -7.68 6.88 -3.48
N ILE A 102 -7.82 8.06 -4.07
CA ILE A 102 -9.02 8.43 -4.84
C ILE A 102 -8.99 7.87 -6.26
N PHE A 103 -7.81 7.82 -6.90
CA PHE A 103 -7.71 7.45 -8.31
C PHE A 103 -7.04 6.08 -8.52
N ALA A 104 -5.94 5.81 -7.83
CA ALA A 104 -5.18 4.57 -8.04
C ALA A 104 -5.79 3.35 -7.35
N PHE A 105 -6.36 3.52 -6.16
CA PHE A 105 -7.02 2.43 -5.44
C PHE A 105 -8.30 1.92 -6.15
N PRO A 106 -9.21 2.76 -6.68
CA PRO A 106 -10.38 2.27 -7.40
C PRO A 106 -10.09 1.73 -8.81
N ALA A 107 -9.00 2.16 -9.45
CA ALA A 107 -8.64 1.72 -10.81
C ALA A 107 -8.64 0.19 -11.01
N PRO A 108 -7.97 -0.63 -10.17
CA PRO A 108 -8.03 -2.09 -10.30
C PRO A 108 -9.43 -2.68 -10.08
N ILE A 109 -10.28 -2.05 -9.28
CA ILE A 109 -11.67 -2.50 -9.06
C ILE A 109 -12.47 -2.30 -10.34
N VAL A 110 -12.43 -1.08 -10.89
CA VAL A 110 -13.11 -0.73 -12.15
C VAL A 110 -12.62 -1.65 -13.27
N LEU A 111 -11.31 -1.83 -13.38
CA LEU A 111 -10.71 -2.67 -14.42
C LEU A 111 -11.08 -4.14 -14.26
N ALA A 112 -11.16 -4.66 -13.03
CA ALA A 112 -11.64 -6.02 -12.77
C ALA A 112 -13.10 -6.20 -13.18
N LEU A 113 -13.98 -5.24 -12.88
CA LEU A 113 -15.37 -5.27 -13.31
C LEU A 113 -15.50 -5.25 -14.84
N LEU A 114 -14.74 -4.39 -15.53
CA LEU A 114 -14.73 -4.32 -16.99
C LEU A 114 -14.21 -5.64 -17.61
N LEU A 115 -13.12 -6.20 -17.07
CA LEU A 115 -12.57 -7.48 -17.52
C LEU A 115 -13.52 -8.66 -17.24
N ASN A 116 -14.34 -8.56 -16.19
CA ASN A 116 -15.32 -9.59 -15.85
C ASN A 116 -16.44 -9.69 -16.91
N GLU A 117 -16.88 -8.56 -17.46
CA GLU A 117 -17.92 -8.51 -18.49
C GLU A 117 -17.46 -9.02 -19.88
N ILE A 118 -16.17 -9.30 -20.05
CA ILE A 118 -15.64 -9.81 -21.32
C ILE A 118 -16.02 -11.28 -21.51
N ARG A 119 -16.93 -11.54 -22.44
CA ARG A 119 -17.46 -12.88 -22.77
C ARG A 119 -16.45 -13.75 -23.52
N LEU A 120 -15.70 -13.16 -24.45
CA LEU A 120 -14.75 -13.89 -25.28
C LEU A 120 -13.48 -14.21 -24.47
N VAL A 121 -13.35 -15.46 -24.03
CA VAL A 121 -12.25 -15.92 -23.16
C VAL A 121 -10.88 -15.62 -23.76
N PHE A 122 -10.70 -15.80 -25.08
CA PHE A 122 -9.44 -15.48 -25.75
C PHE A 122 -9.08 -13.99 -25.63
N TYR A 123 -10.06 -13.11 -25.89
CA TYR A 123 -9.87 -11.67 -25.79
C TYR A 123 -9.62 -11.22 -24.35
N LYS A 124 -10.33 -11.81 -23.38
CA LYS A 124 -10.11 -11.58 -21.94
C LYS A 124 -8.67 -11.91 -21.52
N ARG A 125 -8.16 -13.09 -21.91
CA ARG A 125 -6.78 -13.52 -21.59
C ARG A 125 -5.73 -12.61 -22.22
N PHE A 126 -5.94 -12.21 -23.47
CA PHE A 126 -5.05 -11.26 -24.15
C PHE A 126 -5.01 -9.91 -23.41
N LEU A 127 -6.17 -9.33 -23.11
CA LEU A 127 -6.24 -8.06 -22.39
C LEU A 127 -5.65 -8.14 -20.99
N GLN A 128 -5.90 -9.22 -20.24
CA GLN A 128 -5.25 -9.45 -18.94
C GLN A 128 -3.72 -9.43 -19.08
N THR A 129 -3.18 -10.13 -20.08
CA THR A 129 -1.72 -10.17 -20.31
C THR A 129 -1.16 -8.78 -20.58
N VAL A 130 -1.78 -8.02 -21.48
CA VAL A 130 -1.36 -6.65 -21.84
C VAL A 130 -1.41 -5.73 -20.63
N VAL A 131 -2.49 -5.81 -19.85
CA VAL A 131 -2.74 -4.93 -18.72
C VAL A 131 -1.89 -5.32 -17.49
N TYR A 132 -1.48 -6.58 -17.36
CA TYR A 132 -0.65 -7.05 -16.23
C TYR A 132 0.84 -6.82 -16.47
N MET A 133 1.27 -6.80 -17.73
CA MET A 133 2.68 -6.67 -18.11
C MET A 133 3.39 -5.44 -17.51
N PRO A 134 2.80 -4.22 -17.46
CA PRO A 134 3.48 -3.04 -16.93
C PRO A 134 3.99 -3.18 -15.48
N HIS A 135 3.32 -3.99 -14.65
CA HIS A 135 3.68 -4.16 -13.24
C HIS A 135 5.10 -4.70 -13.05
N PHE A 136 5.57 -5.51 -14.02
CA PHE A 136 6.90 -6.11 -13.97
C PHE A 136 8.02 -5.14 -14.39
N LEU A 137 7.70 -3.94 -14.88
CA LEU A 137 8.67 -2.92 -15.23
C LEU A 137 9.18 -2.21 -13.98
N SER A 138 10.49 -1.94 -13.91
CA SER A 138 11.06 -1.10 -12.85
C SER A 138 10.61 0.35 -13.01
N TRP A 139 10.61 1.11 -11.90
CA TRP A 139 10.25 2.53 -11.94
C TRP A 139 11.17 3.36 -12.86
N VAL A 140 12.43 2.96 -13.02
CA VAL A 140 13.38 3.60 -13.95
C VAL A 140 12.95 3.42 -15.41
N ILE A 141 12.48 2.22 -15.78
CA ILE A 141 11.97 1.98 -17.15
C ILE A 141 10.67 2.76 -17.37
N VAL A 142 9.78 2.73 -16.38
CA VAL A 142 8.49 3.45 -16.41
C VAL A 142 8.73 4.95 -16.60
N SER A 143 9.70 5.54 -15.90
CA SER A 143 10.03 6.96 -16.07
C SER A 143 10.65 7.24 -17.43
N GLY A 144 11.50 6.36 -17.96
CA GLY A 144 12.03 6.47 -19.33
C GLY A 144 10.93 6.46 -20.40
N ILE A 145 9.95 5.56 -20.28
CA ILE A 145 8.78 5.50 -21.18
C ILE A 145 7.96 6.79 -21.06
N ALA A 146 7.65 7.23 -19.85
CA ALA A 146 6.88 8.44 -19.61
C ALA A 146 7.61 9.70 -20.14
N LEU A 147 8.92 9.80 -19.94
CA LEU A 147 9.78 10.85 -20.52
C LEU A 147 9.69 10.89 -22.05
N GLY A 148 9.75 9.71 -22.70
CA GLY A 148 9.60 9.60 -24.15
C GLY A 148 8.22 10.03 -24.64
N ILE A 149 7.15 9.57 -23.97
CA ILE A 149 5.75 9.88 -24.32
C ILE A 149 5.41 11.37 -24.10
N LEU A 150 5.95 11.97 -23.04
CA LEU A 150 5.68 13.34 -22.60
C LEU A 150 6.71 14.36 -23.11
N SER A 151 7.66 13.93 -23.95
CA SER A 151 8.66 14.82 -24.54
C SER A 151 8.00 15.96 -25.34
N PRO A 152 8.42 17.23 -25.17
CA PRO A 152 7.84 18.36 -25.90
C PRO A 152 8.07 18.28 -27.42
N GLY A 153 9.23 17.78 -27.86
CA GLY A 153 9.58 17.74 -29.28
C GLY A 153 9.21 16.46 -30.00
N THR A 154 9.21 15.32 -29.31
CA THR A 154 9.05 13.99 -29.93
C THR A 154 7.95 13.14 -29.31
N GLY A 155 7.34 13.60 -28.22
CA GLY A 155 6.37 12.83 -27.47
C GLY A 155 5.02 12.74 -28.17
N ILE A 156 4.45 11.53 -28.19
CA ILE A 156 3.16 11.26 -28.82
C ILE A 156 2.03 12.13 -28.24
N VAL A 157 2.09 12.46 -26.95
CA VAL A 157 1.08 13.33 -26.32
C VAL A 157 1.12 14.73 -26.92
N ASN A 158 2.32 15.30 -27.09
CA ASN A 158 2.47 16.62 -27.70
C ASN A 158 2.17 16.62 -29.19
N GLN A 159 2.47 15.55 -29.92
CA GLN A 159 2.07 15.41 -31.33
C GLN A 159 0.55 15.41 -31.49
N VAL A 160 -0.16 14.71 -30.60
CA VAL A 160 -1.63 14.73 -30.59
C VAL A 160 -2.16 16.11 -30.23
N LEU A 161 -1.61 16.78 -29.22
CA LEU A 161 -1.99 18.15 -28.87
C LEU A 161 -1.82 19.13 -30.04
N GLN A 162 -0.68 19.07 -30.73
CA GLN A 162 -0.41 19.88 -31.91
C GLN A 162 -1.35 19.56 -33.07
N ALA A 163 -1.75 18.30 -33.26
CA ALA A 163 -2.73 17.92 -34.28
C ALA A 163 -4.10 18.55 -34.03
N PHE A 164 -4.45 18.87 -32.78
CA PHE A 164 -5.64 19.63 -32.40
C PHE A 164 -5.41 21.15 -32.34
N GLY A 165 -4.22 21.64 -32.71
CA GLY A 165 -3.87 23.07 -32.73
C GLY A 165 -3.43 23.65 -31.38
N PHE A 166 -3.10 22.82 -30.40
CA PHE A 166 -2.55 23.28 -29.12
C PHE A 166 -1.01 23.36 -29.15
N GLU A 167 -0.46 24.27 -28.34
CA GLU A 167 0.98 24.39 -28.16
C GLU A 167 1.58 23.19 -27.41
N PRO A 168 2.83 22.79 -27.71
CA PRO A 168 3.51 21.71 -27.01
C PRO A 168 3.76 22.08 -25.53
N ILE A 169 3.49 21.15 -24.63
CA ILE A 169 3.67 21.32 -23.19
C ILE A 169 4.94 20.57 -22.75
N TYR A 170 5.82 21.26 -22.03
CA TYR A 170 6.95 20.62 -21.35
C TYR A 170 6.53 20.09 -19.98
N PHE A 171 5.80 18.97 -19.97
CA PHE A 171 5.17 18.41 -18.78
C PHE A 171 6.09 18.24 -17.56
N LEU A 172 7.33 17.79 -17.76
CA LEU A 172 8.29 17.59 -16.67
C LEU A 172 9.06 18.86 -16.28
N GLY A 173 8.96 19.92 -17.08
CA GLY A 173 9.47 21.24 -16.76
C GLY A 173 8.49 22.10 -15.96
N GLU A 174 7.23 21.67 -15.84
CA GLU A 174 6.22 22.41 -15.09
C GLU A 174 5.78 21.64 -13.83
N ASN A 175 5.91 22.32 -12.69
CA ASN A 175 5.67 21.75 -11.36
C ASN A 175 4.20 21.33 -11.13
N SER A 176 3.25 21.84 -11.91
CA SER A 176 1.82 21.52 -11.78
C SER A 176 1.50 20.07 -12.20
N TYR A 177 2.21 19.52 -13.19
CA TYR A 177 1.91 18.20 -13.76
C TYR A 177 2.51 17.02 -13.01
N ILE A 178 3.52 17.23 -12.16
CA ILE A 178 4.27 16.12 -11.54
C ILE A 178 3.37 15.14 -10.79
N ARG A 179 2.37 15.64 -10.06
CA ARG A 179 1.43 14.77 -9.34
C ARG A 179 0.58 13.94 -10.30
N THR A 180 0.08 14.55 -11.36
CA THR A 180 -0.69 13.86 -12.40
C THR A 180 0.16 12.78 -13.07
N ILE A 181 1.42 13.07 -13.41
CA ILE A 181 2.36 12.13 -14.02
C ILE A 181 2.61 10.95 -13.09
N LEU A 182 2.87 11.20 -11.81
CA LEU A 182 3.13 10.15 -10.82
C LEU A 182 1.91 9.24 -10.64
N ILE A 183 0.70 9.80 -10.52
CA ILE A 183 -0.53 9.04 -10.33
C ILE A 183 -0.91 8.25 -11.58
N SER A 184 -0.90 8.88 -12.76
CA SER A 184 -1.24 8.20 -14.02
C SER A 184 -0.26 7.08 -14.36
N SER A 185 1.04 7.30 -14.16
CA SER A 185 2.07 6.27 -14.38
C SER A 185 1.91 5.11 -13.41
N GLY A 186 1.53 5.37 -12.15
CA GLY A 186 1.23 4.33 -11.16
C GLY A 186 -0.02 3.53 -11.49
N ILE A 187 -1.10 4.20 -11.92
CA ILE A 187 -2.31 3.51 -12.39
C ILE A 187 -1.97 2.60 -13.57
N TRP A 188 -1.27 3.12 -14.57
CA TRP A 188 -0.89 2.34 -15.74
C TRP A 188 -0.02 1.13 -15.37
N ARG A 189 0.94 1.31 -14.46
CA ARG A 189 1.86 0.25 -14.02
C ARG A 189 1.18 -0.83 -13.19
N ASP A 190 0.40 -0.44 -12.19
CA ASP A 190 0.01 -1.34 -11.09
C ASP A 190 -1.47 -1.75 -11.10
N SER A 191 -2.36 -1.00 -11.76
CA SER A 191 -3.82 -1.30 -11.75
C SER A 191 -4.14 -2.68 -12.31
N GLY A 192 -3.41 -3.13 -13.33
CA GLY A 192 -3.61 -4.44 -13.93
C GLY A 192 -3.36 -5.57 -12.95
N TYR A 193 -2.20 -5.57 -12.31
CA TYR A 193 -1.86 -6.57 -11.30
C TYR A 193 -2.85 -6.52 -10.13
N GLY A 194 -3.27 -5.33 -9.71
CA GLY A 194 -4.28 -5.15 -8.68
C GLY A 194 -5.63 -5.82 -8.99
N THR A 195 -5.99 -6.00 -10.27
CA THR A 195 -7.24 -6.67 -10.65
C THR A 195 -7.28 -8.15 -10.26
N ILE A 196 -6.13 -8.81 -10.08
CA ILE A 196 -6.06 -10.27 -9.89
C ILE A 196 -6.84 -10.69 -8.65
N ILE A 197 -6.68 -9.96 -7.53
CA ILE A 197 -7.37 -10.28 -6.28
C ILE A 197 -8.89 -10.07 -6.44
N TYR A 198 -9.30 -9.00 -7.10
CA TYR A 198 -10.72 -8.73 -7.36
C TYR A 198 -11.35 -9.76 -8.30
N LEU A 199 -10.65 -10.17 -9.36
CA LEU A 199 -11.11 -11.22 -10.27
C LEU A 199 -11.19 -12.58 -9.58
N ALA A 200 -10.27 -12.89 -8.67
CA ALA A 200 -10.33 -14.10 -7.85
C ALA A 200 -11.56 -14.09 -6.92
N ALA A 201 -11.85 -12.94 -6.29
CA ALA A 201 -13.04 -12.77 -5.48
C ALA A 201 -14.34 -12.88 -6.30
N LEU A 202 -14.37 -12.27 -7.49
CA LEU A 202 -15.49 -12.37 -8.44
C LEU A 202 -15.77 -13.82 -8.87
N ALA A 203 -14.72 -14.61 -9.09
CA ALA A 203 -14.85 -16.02 -9.45
C ALA A 203 -15.44 -16.88 -8.32
N GLY A 204 -15.44 -16.39 -7.08
CA GLY A 204 -16.04 -17.06 -5.92
C GLY A 204 -17.52 -16.75 -5.69
N ILE A 205 -18.13 -15.84 -6.46
CA ILE A 205 -19.56 -15.49 -6.32
C ILE A 205 -20.42 -16.63 -6.89
N ASN A 206 -21.46 -17.04 -6.15
CA ASN A 206 -22.38 -18.10 -6.59
C ASN A 206 -23.07 -17.70 -7.92
N PRO A 207 -22.91 -18.49 -9.01
CA PRO A 207 -23.60 -18.26 -10.28
C PRO A 207 -25.14 -18.17 -10.16
N ASP A 208 -25.74 -18.89 -9.21
CA ASP A 208 -27.20 -18.93 -9.02
C ASP A 208 -27.79 -17.53 -8.78
N LEU A 209 -27.03 -16.61 -8.16
CA LEU A 209 -27.46 -15.24 -7.93
C LEU A 209 -27.63 -14.47 -9.25
N TYR A 210 -26.73 -14.70 -10.20
CA TYR A 210 -26.80 -14.07 -11.52
C TYR A 210 -27.93 -14.67 -12.35
N GLU A 211 -28.09 -15.99 -12.34
CA GLU A 211 -29.16 -16.68 -13.06
C GLU A 211 -30.56 -16.28 -12.55
N ALA A 212 -30.76 -16.26 -11.23
CA ALA A 212 -32.02 -15.82 -10.62
C ALA A 212 -32.35 -14.37 -11.00
N SER A 213 -31.36 -13.48 -10.95
CA SER A 213 -31.57 -12.07 -11.34
C SER A 213 -31.87 -11.89 -12.83
N GLU A 214 -31.36 -12.77 -13.70
CA GLU A 214 -31.65 -12.74 -15.13
C GLU A 214 -33.10 -13.18 -15.41
N VAL A 215 -33.62 -14.16 -14.66
CA VAL A 215 -35.04 -14.54 -14.65
C VAL A 215 -35.93 -13.38 -14.21
N ASP A 216 -35.50 -12.59 -13.22
CA ASP A 216 -36.19 -11.37 -12.76
C ASP A 216 -36.02 -10.15 -13.70
N GLY A 217 -35.35 -10.32 -14.85
CA GLY A 217 -35.16 -9.27 -15.85
C GLY A 217 -34.12 -8.20 -15.48
N ALA A 218 -33.19 -8.52 -14.56
CA ALA A 218 -32.10 -7.63 -14.22
C ALA A 218 -31.01 -7.62 -15.31
N GLY A 219 -30.83 -6.48 -15.98
CA GLY A 219 -29.70 -6.29 -16.89
C GLY A 219 -28.34 -6.27 -16.19
N ARG A 220 -27.24 -6.37 -16.95
CA ARG A 220 -25.86 -6.47 -16.43
C ARG A 220 -25.49 -5.34 -15.46
N TRP A 221 -25.91 -4.10 -15.74
CA TRP A 221 -25.66 -2.97 -14.84
C TRP A 221 -26.33 -3.15 -13.47
N LYS A 222 -27.57 -3.66 -13.44
CA LYS A 222 -28.28 -3.96 -12.19
C LYS A 222 -27.61 -5.11 -11.43
N GLN A 223 -27.19 -6.15 -12.14
CA GLN A 223 -26.43 -7.26 -11.55
C GLN A 223 -25.12 -6.76 -10.92
N THR A 224 -24.40 -5.87 -11.61
CA THR A 224 -23.16 -5.29 -11.09
C THR A 224 -23.39 -4.50 -9.81
N MET A 225 -24.43 -3.66 -9.77
CA MET A 225 -24.72 -2.83 -8.60
C MET A 225 -25.34 -3.58 -7.43
N ALA A 226 -26.19 -4.59 -7.70
CA ALA A 226 -26.97 -5.29 -6.67
C ALA A 226 -26.32 -6.59 -6.17
N ILE A 227 -25.48 -7.23 -6.99
CA ILE A 227 -24.87 -8.53 -6.67
C ILE A 227 -23.35 -8.40 -6.62
N THR A 228 -22.74 -8.00 -7.74
CA THR A 228 -21.28 -8.04 -7.91
C THR A 228 -20.56 -7.12 -6.94
N LEU A 229 -20.91 -5.83 -6.92
CA LEU A 229 -20.24 -4.83 -6.11
C LEU A 229 -20.47 -5.08 -4.60
N PRO A 230 -21.69 -5.38 -4.11
CA PRO A 230 -21.91 -5.76 -2.71
C PRO A 230 -21.10 -7.00 -2.29
N SER A 231 -21.02 -8.02 -3.15
CA SER A 231 -20.23 -9.23 -2.89
C SER A 231 -18.72 -8.96 -2.83
N LEU A 232 -18.24 -7.91 -3.50
CA LEU A 232 -16.83 -7.50 -3.46
C LEU A 232 -16.48 -6.63 -2.25
N ILE A 233 -17.45 -6.04 -1.54
CA ILE A 233 -17.19 -5.12 -0.41
C ILE A 233 -16.20 -5.71 0.60
N PRO A 234 -16.34 -6.96 1.09
CA PRO A 234 -15.39 -7.50 2.07
C PRO A 234 -13.95 -7.50 1.56
N THR A 235 -13.75 -7.86 0.29
CA THR A 235 -12.41 -7.87 -0.34
C THR A 235 -11.88 -6.46 -0.51
N ILE A 236 -12.72 -5.54 -1.00
CA ILE A 236 -12.37 -4.11 -1.17
C ILE A 236 -11.95 -3.51 0.18
N MET A 237 -12.67 -3.81 1.27
CA MET A 237 -12.38 -3.28 2.59
C MET A 237 -11.06 -3.79 3.17
N ILE A 238 -10.78 -5.09 3.04
CA ILE A 238 -9.49 -5.65 3.49
C ILE A 238 -8.34 -4.99 2.72
N LEU A 239 -8.45 -4.89 1.40
CA LEU A 239 -7.42 -4.26 0.57
C LEU A 239 -7.30 -2.76 0.84
N PHE A 240 -8.41 -2.07 1.11
CA PHE A 240 -8.43 -0.67 1.50
C PHE A 240 -7.68 -0.44 2.81
N LEU A 241 -7.91 -1.27 3.83
CA LEU A 241 -7.20 -1.18 5.11
C LEU A 241 -5.70 -1.42 4.95
N LEU A 242 -5.31 -2.43 4.16
CA LEU A 242 -3.91 -2.69 3.83
C LEU A 242 -3.27 -1.51 3.07
N HIS A 243 -4.04 -0.86 2.20
CA HIS A 243 -3.60 0.31 1.44
C HIS A 243 -3.45 1.55 2.33
N ILE A 244 -4.37 1.82 3.26
CA ILE A 244 -4.23 2.89 4.28
C ILE A 244 -2.95 2.70 5.10
N GLY A 245 -2.58 1.45 5.40
CA GLY A 245 -1.28 1.07 5.98
C GLY A 245 -0.07 1.76 5.36
N ARG A 246 -0.17 2.03 4.06
CA ARG A 246 0.90 2.56 3.22
C ARG A 246 0.58 3.95 2.70
N PHE A 247 -0.42 4.64 3.26
CA PHE A 247 -0.90 5.93 2.76
C PHE A 247 0.19 7.00 2.67
N LEU A 248 1.11 7.02 3.64
CA LEU A 248 2.26 7.95 3.63
C LEU A 248 3.50 7.37 2.95
N ASP A 249 3.45 6.12 2.50
CA ASP A 249 4.55 5.39 1.86
C ASP A 249 4.24 5.16 0.37
N LEU A 250 4.38 6.25 -0.38
CA LEU A 250 4.03 6.34 -1.81
C LEU A 250 5.07 5.68 -2.74
N GLY A 251 6.16 5.17 -2.16
CA GLY A 251 7.29 4.61 -2.86
C GLY A 251 8.34 5.67 -3.20
N PHE A 252 9.46 5.64 -2.49
CA PHE A 252 10.63 6.48 -2.76
C PHE A 252 11.03 6.45 -4.24
N GLU A 253 11.22 5.25 -4.80
CA GLU A 253 11.71 5.06 -6.17
C GLU A 253 10.76 5.68 -7.19
N ARG A 254 9.44 5.49 -7.02
CA ARG A 254 8.41 6.04 -7.89
C ARG A 254 8.54 7.54 -8.04
N VAL A 255 8.74 8.26 -6.94
CA VAL A 255 8.85 9.72 -6.98
C VAL A 255 10.23 10.14 -7.44
N TRP A 256 11.28 9.53 -6.88
CA TRP A 256 12.68 9.90 -7.11
C TRP A 256 13.06 9.94 -8.60
N VAL A 257 12.63 8.94 -9.38
CA VAL A 257 13.00 8.83 -10.81
C VAL A 257 12.37 9.89 -11.71
N PHE A 258 11.33 10.58 -11.25
CA PHE A 258 10.67 11.68 -11.98
C PHE A 258 11.07 13.07 -11.47
N LEU A 259 11.70 13.15 -10.30
CA LEU A 259 12.10 14.43 -9.70
C LEU A 259 13.25 15.08 -10.47
N ASN A 260 13.13 16.39 -10.64
CA ASN A 260 14.15 17.27 -11.18
C ASN A 260 14.04 18.66 -10.53
N ALA A 261 14.98 19.57 -10.86
CA ALA A 261 15.04 20.90 -10.27
C ALA A 261 13.77 21.75 -10.52
N LEU A 262 13.05 21.51 -11.62
CA LEU A 262 11.87 22.29 -12.03
C LEU A 262 10.57 21.80 -11.36
N ASN A 263 10.50 20.54 -10.95
CA ASN A 263 9.29 19.93 -10.39
C ASN A 263 9.39 19.51 -8.91
N THR A 264 10.51 19.82 -8.25
CA THR A 264 10.73 19.47 -6.83
C THR A 264 9.71 20.15 -5.91
N GLY A 265 9.20 21.34 -6.26
CA GLY A 265 8.26 22.09 -5.40
C GLY A 265 6.99 21.32 -5.04
N ASN A 266 6.35 20.66 -6.01
CA ASN A 266 5.12 19.89 -5.82
C ASN A 266 5.34 18.37 -5.81
N GLY A 267 6.53 17.92 -6.21
CA GLY A 267 6.87 16.50 -6.31
C GLY A 267 7.59 15.95 -5.08
N GLU A 268 8.34 16.75 -4.33
CA GLU A 268 9.14 16.24 -3.21
C GLU A 268 8.24 15.78 -2.05
N ILE A 269 8.47 14.55 -1.60
CA ILE A 269 7.78 13.89 -0.48
C ILE A 269 8.75 13.59 0.67
N LEU A 270 8.21 13.20 1.82
CA LEU A 270 8.99 12.88 3.02
C LEU A 270 10.08 11.83 2.73
N ASP A 271 9.79 10.78 1.95
CA ASP A 271 10.77 9.72 1.65
C ASP A 271 11.95 10.22 0.82
N THR A 272 11.68 11.04 -0.21
CA THR A 272 12.72 11.63 -1.04
C THR A 272 13.56 12.62 -0.25
N TYR A 273 12.95 13.33 0.70
CA TYR A 273 13.66 14.25 1.60
C TYR A 273 14.52 13.51 2.62
N ILE A 274 14.00 12.46 3.26
CA ILE A 274 14.74 11.59 4.19
C ILE A 274 15.98 11.02 3.49
N TYR A 275 15.85 10.59 2.23
CA TYR A 275 17.00 10.13 1.46
C TYR A 275 18.04 11.24 1.23
N LYS A 276 17.63 12.43 0.75
CA LYS A 276 18.55 13.55 0.51
C LYS A 276 19.25 13.99 1.80
N ALA A 277 18.49 14.33 2.84
CA ALA A 277 19.06 14.85 4.07
C ALA A 277 19.82 13.77 4.87
N GLY A 278 19.33 12.53 4.88
CA GLY A 278 19.85 11.47 5.72
C GLY A 278 21.07 10.78 5.11
N LEU A 279 20.97 10.38 3.84
CA LEU A 279 22.05 9.64 3.18
C LEU A 279 23.03 10.57 2.48
N LEU A 280 22.57 11.59 1.74
CA LEU A 280 23.47 12.48 1.00
C LEU A 280 24.09 13.55 1.91
N SER A 281 23.30 14.12 2.83
CA SER A 281 23.77 15.16 3.77
C SER A 281 24.14 14.64 5.16
N GLN A 282 24.10 13.31 5.38
CA GLN A 282 24.52 12.65 6.62
C GLN A 282 23.77 13.10 7.88
N GLN A 283 22.56 13.65 7.75
CA GLN A 283 21.73 14.10 8.88
C GLN A 283 20.90 12.95 9.45
N TYR A 284 21.58 11.92 9.98
CA TYR A 284 20.94 10.67 10.41
C TYR A 284 19.89 10.88 11.51
N SER A 285 20.23 11.57 12.60
CA SER A 285 19.31 11.82 13.72
C SER A 285 18.07 12.57 13.29
N TYR A 286 18.27 13.66 12.54
CA TYR A 286 17.20 14.52 12.05
C TYR A 286 16.24 13.75 11.12
N THR A 287 16.77 13.03 10.13
CA THR A 287 15.94 12.26 9.21
C THR A 287 15.28 11.05 9.85
N THR A 288 15.89 10.46 10.88
CA THR A 288 15.25 9.43 11.71
C THR A 288 14.06 10.01 12.48
N ALA A 289 14.15 11.24 12.98
CA ALA A 289 13.02 11.94 13.61
C ALA A 289 11.88 12.18 12.62
N VAL A 290 12.19 12.60 11.39
CA VAL A 290 11.18 12.74 10.30
C VAL A 290 10.53 11.38 9.99
N GLY A 291 11.32 10.31 9.89
CA GLY A 291 10.82 8.95 9.65
C GLY A 291 9.94 8.41 10.79
N LEU A 292 10.31 8.67 12.05
CA LEU A 292 9.49 8.33 13.21
C LEU A 292 8.18 9.12 13.23
N PHE A 293 8.22 10.42 12.94
CA PHE A 293 7.01 11.24 12.80
C PHE A 293 6.08 10.65 11.73
N LYS A 294 6.60 10.36 10.53
CA LYS A 294 5.84 9.70 9.46
C LYS A 294 5.21 8.39 9.94
N SER A 295 5.96 7.56 10.65
CA SER A 295 5.51 6.25 11.15
C SER A 295 4.37 6.37 12.17
N VAL A 296 4.45 7.33 13.09
CA VAL A 296 3.40 7.60 14.09
C VAL A 296 2.13 8.10 13.41
N VAL A 297 2.23 9.04 12.47
CA VAL A 297 1.06 9.53 11.71
C VAL A 297 0.45 8.38 10.91
N GLY A 298 1.25 7.56 10.25
CA GLY A 298 0.80 6.36 9.54
C GLY A 298 0.04 5.39 10.47
N LEU A 299 0.58 5.10 11.65
CA LEU A 299 -0.08 4.25 12.64
C LEU A 299 -1.44 4.82 13.07
N ILE A 300 -1.54 6.13 13.32
CA ILE A 300 -2.81 6.79 13.66
C ILE A 300 -3.83 6.63 12.52
N LEU A 301 -3.43 6.86 11.27
CA LEU A 301 -4.30 6.70 10.11
C LEU A 301 -4.81 5.26 9.97
N VAL A 302 -3.95 4.27 10.18
CA VAL A 302 -4.33 2.84 10.17
C VAL A 302 -5.32 2.52 11.27
N LEU A 303 -5.08 3.00 12.50
CA LEU A 303 -6.00 2.77 13.62
C LEU A 303 -7.37 3.38 13.34
N ILE A 304 -7.41 4.61 12.81
CA ILE A 304 -8.66 5.26 12.39
C ILE A 304 -9.35 4.45 11.30
N GLY A 305 -8.62 4.04 10.26
CA GLY A 305 -9.16 3.21 9.17
C GLY A 305 -9.74 1.90 9.67
N ASN A 306 -9.04 1.20 10.56
CA ASN A 306 -9.48 -0.06 11.15
C ASN A 306 -10.77 0.11 11.97
N ILE A 307 -10.85 1.16 12.79
CA ILE A 307 -12.06 1.47 13.57
C ILE A 307 -13.25 1.76 12.63
N LEU A 308 -13.04 2.53 11.56
CA LEU A 308 -14.07 2.83 10.58
C LEU A 308 -14.55 1.56 9.86
N SER A 309 -13.64 0.69 9.41
CA SER A 309 -14.00 -0.58 8.75
C SER A 309 -14.82 -1.50 9.64
N LYS A 310 -14.42 -1.65 10.90
CA LYS A 310 -15.15 -2.48 11.87
C LYS A 310 -16.57 -1.98 12.08
N LYS A 311 -16.77 -0.66 12.08
CA LYS A 311 -18.09 -0.04 12.28
C LYS A 311 -19.00 -0.18 11.04
N THR A 312 -18.44 -0.14 9.83
CA THR A 312 -19.24 -0.16 8.59
C THR A 312 -19.48 -1.56 8.05
N THR A 313 -18.53 -2.48 8.22
CA THR A 313 -18.56 -3.80 7.57
C THR A 313 -18.46 -4.99 8.53
N GLY A 314 -18.13 -4.75 9.79
CA GLY A 314 -17.89 -5.83 10.77
C GLY A 314 -16.52 -6.49 10.66
N GLU A 315 -15.79 -6.23 9.56
CA GLU A 315 -14.45 -6.77 9.29
C GLU A 315 -13.35 -5.83 9.82
N SER A 316 -12.33 -6.41 10.49
CA SER A 316 -11.16 -5.70 11.03
C SER A 316 -9.85 -6.44 10.76
N LEU A 317 -8.74 -5.69 10.72
CA LEU A 317 -7.40 -6.24 10.49
C LEU A 317 -6.84 -6.95 11.73
N TYR A 318 -7.31 -6.53 12.91
CA TYR A 318 -7.04 -7.09 14.23
C TYR A 318 -8.33 -7.10 15.06
#